data_AF-A0A957KPY1-F1
#
_entry.id   AF-A0A957KPY1-F1
#
_cell.length_a   1.000
_cell.length_b   1.000
_cell.length_c   1.000
_cell.angle_alpha   90.00
_cell.angle_beta   90.00
_cell.angle_gamma   90.00
#
_symmetry.space_group_name_H-M   'P 1'
#
loop_
_entity.id
_entity.type
_entity.pdbx_description
1 polymer ?
#
loop_
_entity_poly.entity_id
_entity_poly.type
_entity_poly.pdbx_seq_one_letter_code
_entity_poly.pdbx_strand_id
1 'polypeptide(L)'
;MKSPAPSHHQSNRVTLPLALLVLAVLLYAGYFSYLTLLRYHAFEARALDMGNLNQAIWNTAHGNWFRLTNQEANLTNRLGYHVEPILLPIALLYRLFPAPEFLLVLQATVVALGAVPLFALARRRDLGDWLALVFAVAYLLNPTIQAANWLEFHPVTLAPTFLMAAF
;
A
#
# COMPACT_ATOMS: atom_id res chain seq x y z
N MET A 1 -29.60 34.35 28.38
CA MET A 1 -28.28 34.50 27.71
C MET A 1 -27.74 33.11 27.39
N LYS A 2 -27.67 32.72 26.12
CA LYS A 2 -26.98 31.49 25.68
C LYS A 2 -25.48 31.80 25.63
N SER A 3 -24.66 31.09 26.40
CA SER A 3 -23.20 31.15 26.25
C SER A 3 -22.81 30.67 24.85
N PRO A 4 -21.87 31.34 24.15
CA PRO A 4 -21.41 30.88 22.85
C PRO A 4 -20.63 29.57 23.03
N ALA A 5 -20.90 28.58 22.17
CA ALA A 5 -20.16 27.33 22.11
C ALA A 5 -18.69 27.61 21.74
N PRO A 6 -17.72 26.86 22.30
CA PRO A 6 -16.32 27.04 21.95
C PRO A 6 -16.10 26.67 20.48
N SER A 7 -15.71 27.65 19.68
CA SER A 7 -15.29 27.46 18.29
C SER A 7 -13.94 26.73 18.30
N HIS A 8 -13.95 25.42 18.10
CA HIS A 8 -12.74 24.63 17.85
C HIS A 8 -12.21 24.93 16.44
N HIS A 9 -11.67 26.12 16.23
CA HIS A 9 -10.73 26.35 15.15
C HIS A 9 -9.40 25.71 15.55
N GLN A 10 -9.29 24.39 15.35
CA GLN A 10 -7.98 23.74 15.35
C GLN A 10 -7.20 24.34 14.17
N SER A 11 -6.25 25.21 14.47
CA SER A 11 -5.33 25.71 13.46
C SER A 11 -4.61 24.52 12.84
N ASN A 12 -4.63 24.40 11.50
CA ASN A 12 -3.84 23.44 10.73
C ASN A 12 -2.33 23.76 10.85
N ARG A 13 -1.77 23.64 12.05
CA ARG A 13 -0.33 23.76 12.29
C ARG A 13 0.27 22.38 12.11
N VAL A 14 1.25 22.28 11.21
CA VAL A 14 2.10 21.10 11.10
C VAL A 14 2.83 20.93 12.42
N THR A 15 2.52 19.88 13.18
CA THR A 15 3.22 19.56 14.42
C THR A 15 4.50 18.79 14.08
N LEU A 16 5.52 18.85 14.94
CA LEU A 16 6.75 18.08 14.75
C LEU A 16 6.47 16.57 14.59
N PRO A 17 5.58 15.92 15.38
CA PRO A 17 5.22 14.52 15.16
C PRO A 17 4.62 14.25 13.78
N LEU A 18 3.79 15.16 13.25
CA LEU A 18 3.23 15.03 11.91
C LEU A 18 4.32 15.13 10.83
N ALA A 19 5.26 16.07 10.98
CA ALA A 19 6.39 16.19 10.04
C ALA A 19 7.28 14.92 10.06
N LEU A 20 7.54 14.37 11.25
CA LEU A 20 8.28 13.12 11.42
C LEU A 20 7.54 11.91 10.83
N LEU A 21 6.20 11.87 10.97
CA LEU A 21 5.38 10.84 10.32
C LEU A 21 5.52 10.90 8.80
N VAL A 22 5.37 12.09 8.21
CA VAL A 22 5.51 12.27 6.75
C VAL A 22 6.91 11.84 6.30
N LEU A 23 7.95 12.24 7.02
CA LEU A 23 9.32 11.83 6.73
C LEU A 23 9.47 10.31 6.80
N ALA A 24 8.95 9.64 7.85
CA ALA A 24 9.04 8.20 8.01
C ALA A 24 8.32 7.44 6.87
N VAL A 25 7.14 7.92 6.46
CA VAL A 25 6.38 7.36 5.32
C VAL A 25 7.17 7.49 4.02
N LEU A 26 7.73 8.68 3.74
CA LEU A 26 8.52 8.92 2.53
C LEU A 26 9.80 8.07 2.50
N LEU A 27 10.51 7.98 3.63
CA LEU A 27 11.71 7.15 3.74
C LEU A 27 11.40 5.67 3.54
N TYR A 28 10.34 5.15 4.16
CA TYR A 28 9.94 3.76 3.99
C TYR A 28 9.53 3.47 2.53
N ALA A 29 8.66 4.31 1.95
CA ALA A 29 8.19 4.13 0.58
C ALA A 29 9.36 4.17 -0.41
N GLY A 30 10.26 5.15 -0.26
CA GLY A 30 11.45 5.29 -1.11
C GLY A 30 12.41 4.11 -0.96
N TYR A 31 12.69 3.68 0.27
CA TYR A 31 13.61 2.57 0.55
C TYR A 31 13.09 1.25 -0.03
N PHE A 32 11.83 0.88 0.25
CA PHE A 32 11.28 -0.38 -0.26
C PHE A 32 11.01 -0.34 -1.77
N SER A 33 10.65 0.81 -2.33
CA SER A 33 10.59 0.97 -3.79
C SER A 33 11.96 0.71 -4.41
N TYR A 34 13.02 1.36 -3.90
CA TYR A 34 14.38 1.16 -4.41
C TYR A 34 14.82 -0.30 -4.33
N LEU A 35 14.60 -0.96 -3.18
CA LEU A 35 15.02 -2.35 -2.97
C LEU A 35 14.27 -3.33 -3.87
N THR A 36 12.94 -3.22 -3.95
CA THR A 36 12.13 -4.13 -4.77
C THR A 36 12.42 -3.94 -6.26
N LEU A 37 12.67 -2.71 -6.71
CA LEU A 37 13.13 -2.43 -8.08
C LEU A 37 14.51 -3.01 -8.34
N LEU A 38 15.46 -2.87 -7.42
CA LEU A 38 16.79 -3.45 -7.55
C LEU A 38 16.72 -4.98 -7.70
N ARG A 39 15.91 -5.66 -6.87
CA ARG A 39 15.66 -7.10 -6.99
C ARG A 39 15.02 -7.48 -8.32
N TYR A 40 14.03 -6.70 -8.76
CA TYR A 40 13.35 -6.93 -10.03
C TYR A 40 14.32 -6.85 -11.21
N HIS A 41 15.17 -5.81 -11.25
CA HIS A 41 16.18 -5.65 -12.29
C HIS A 41 17.37 -6.61 -12.17
N ALA A 42 17.59 -7.19 -10.98
CA ALA A 42 18.53 -8.29 -10.78
C ALA A 42 17.94 -9.66 -11.18
N PHE A 43 16.72 -9.71 -11.74
CA PHE A 43 16.00 -10.92 -12.13
C PHE A 43 15.71 -11.87 -10.95
N GLU A 44 15.60 -11.33 -9.74
CA GLU A 44 15.25 -12.11 -8.54
C GLU A 44 13.74 -12.18 -8.28
N ALA A 45 12.92 -11.55 -9.12
CA ALA A 45 11.47 -11.62 -9.03
C ALA A 45 10.94 -12.90 -9.69
N ARG A 46 10.06 -13.62 -9.00
CA ARG A 46 9.51 -14.89 -9.46
C ARG A 46 8.47 -14.69 -10.57
N ALA A 47 8.63 -15.43 -11.67
CA ALA A 47 7.73 -15.35 -12.82
C ALA A 47 6.29 -15.82 -12.52
N LEU A 48 6.11 -16.81 -11.64
CA LEU A 48 4.79 -17.31 -11.26
C LEU A 48 4.03 -16.38 -10.33
N ASP A 49 4.74 -15.56 -9.54
CA ASP A 49 4.13 -14.57 -8.66
C ASP A 49 3.94 -13.25 -9.43
N MET A 50 5.04 -12.59 -9.81
CA MET A 50 5.00 -11.28 -10.47
C MET A 50 4.46 -11.35 -11.90
N GLY A 51 4.88 -12.34 -12.69
CA GLY A 51 4.52 -12.44 -14.10
C GLY A 51 3.05 -12.76 -14.30
N ASN A 52 2.50 -13.70 -13.52
CA ASN A 52 1.08 -14.06 -13.54
C ASN A 52 0.20 -12.86 -13.16
N LEU A 53 0.54 -12.18 -12.07
CA LEU A 53 -0.23 -11.04 -11.59
C LEU A 53 -0.14 -9.84 -12.54
N ASN A 54 1.06 -9.50 -13.02
CA ASN A 54 1.24 -8.43 -13.98
C ASN A 54 0.49 -8.71 -15.29
N GLN A 55 0.50 -9.95 -15.78
CA GLN A 55 -0.27 -10.34 -16.97
C GLN A 55 -1.78 -10.18 -16.74
N ALA A 56 -2.30 -10.59 -15.58
CA ALA A 56 -3.71 -10.43 -15.24
C ALA A 56 -4.13 -8.95 -15.16
N ILE A 57 -3.30 -8.09 -14.55
CA ILE A 57 -3.53 -6.64 -14.47
C ILE A 57 -3.48 -6.00 -15.86
N TRP A 58 -2.45 -6.33 -16.67
CA TRP A 58 -2.32 -5.82 -18.03
C TRP A 58 -3.53 -6.21 -18.88
N ASN A 59 -3.94 -7.48 -18.85
CA ASN A 59 -5.10 -7.95 -19.61
C ASN A 59 -6.38 -7.24 -19.17
N THR A 60 -6.58 -7.07 -17.86
CA THR A 60 -7.73 -6.35 -17.30
C THR A 60 -7.76 -4.89 -17.75
N ALA A 61 -6.60 -4.21 -17.75
CA ALA A 61 -6.47 -2.83 -18.20
C ALA A 61 -6.84 -2.64 -19.69
N HIS A 62 -6.75 -3.71 -20.49
CA HIS A 62 -7.04 -3.76 -21.92
C HIS A 62 -8.34 -4.51 -22.27
N GLY A 63 -9.21 -4.75 -21.29
CA GLY A 63 -10.56 -5.31 -21.54
C GLY A 63 -10.64 -6.84 -21.57
N ASN A 64 -9.55 -7.55 -21.32
CA ASN A 64 -9.52 -9.00 -21.12
C ASN A 64 -9.49 -9.32 -19.62
N TRP A 65 -10.64 -9.17 -18.96
CA TRP A 65 -10.75 -9.15 -17.50
C TRP A 65 -10.13 -10.41 -16.87
N PHE A 66 -9.11 -10.21 -16.03
CA PHE A 66 -8.40 -11.22 -15.24
C PHE A 66 -7.76 -12.37 -16.04
N ARG A 67 -7.57 -12.21 -17.35
CA ARG A 67 -7.00 -13.26 -18.20
C ARG A 67 -5.52 -13.50 -17.88
N LEU A 68 -5.11 -14.76 -17.92
CA LEU A 68 -3.71 -15.20 -17.83
C LEU A 68 -3.46 -16.46 -18.68
N THR A 69 -2.19 -16.77 -18.94
CA THR A 69 -1.75 -17.87 -19.81
C THR A 69 -0.58 -18.67 -19.24
N ASN A 70 -0.10 -18.34 -18.06
CA ASN A 70 1.13 -18.89 -17.47
C ASN A 70 0.85 -19.70 -16.19
N GLN A 71 -0.28 -20.39 -16.16
CA GLN A 71 -0.72 -21.26 -15.06
C GLN A 71 -1.09 -22.65 -15.60
N GLU A 72 -1.42 -23.59 -14.72
CA GLU A 72 -1.82 -24.96 -15.06
C GLU A 72 -2.81 -25.04 -16.22
N ALA A 73 -2.77 -26.17 -16.93
CA ALA A 73 -3.62 -26.42 -18.09
C ALA A 73 -5.10 -26.19 -17.73
N ASN A 74 -5.75 -25.33 -18.53
CA ASN A 74 -7.15 -24.88 -18.42
C ASN A 74 -7.45 -23.72 -17.45
N LEU A 75 -6.49 -23.26 -16.64
CA LEU A 75 -6.70 -22.08 -15.79
C LEU A 75 -6.36 -20.79 -16.55
N THR A 76 -7.37 -20.20 -17.19
CA THR A 76 -7.22 -19.02 -18.06
C THR A 76 -7.66 -17.71 -17.40
N ASN A 77 -8.24 -17.78 -16.21
CA ASN A 77 -8.73 -16.63 -15.47
C ASN A 77 -8.24 -16.67 -14.01
N ARG A 78 -7.65 -15.56 -13.54
CA ARG A 78 -7.11 -15.42 -12.18
C ARG A 78 -8.14 -15.68 -11.10
N LEU A 79 -9.40 -15.29 -11.34
CA LEU A 79 -10.49 -15.44 -10.37
C LEU A 79 -10.80 -16.90 -10.04
N GLY A 80 -10.35 -17.87 -10.86
CA GLY A 80 -10.49 -19.29 -10.57
C GLY A 80 -9.69 -19.78 -9.35
N TYR A 81 -8.74 -18.99 -8.85
CA TYR A 81 -7.90 -19.35 -7.69
C TYR A 81 -7.49 -18.15 -6.82
N HIS A 82 -7.52 -16.91 -7.34
CA HIS A 82 -7.34 -15.67 -6.56
C HIS A 82 -8.44 -14.65 -6.88
N VAL A 83 -9.35 -14.43 -5.93
CA VAL A 83 -10.39 -13.41 -6.03
C VAL A 83 -9.90 -12.11 -5.39
N GLU A 84 -9.42 -11.19 -6.22
CA GLU A 84 -8.80 -9.93 -5.77
C GLU A 84 -9.44 -8.72 -6.48
N PRO A 85 -10.64 -8.28 -6.07
CA PRO A 85 -11.36 -7.20 -6.74
C PRO A 85 -10.61 -5.86 -6.79
N ILE A 86 -9.67 -5.65 -5.86
CA ILE A 86 -8.78 -4.48 -5.81
C ILE A 86 -7.93 -4.33 -7.10
N LEU A 87 -7.77 -5.40 -7.89
CA LEU A 87 -7.07 -5.33 -9.17
C LEU A 87 -7.79 -4.47 -10.21
N LEU A 88 -9.10 -4.24 -10.10
CA LEU A 88 -9.84 -3.37 -11.04
C LEU A 88 -9.37 -1.90 -10.98
N PRO A 89 -9.38 -1.22 -9.82
CA PRO A 89 -8.84 0.13 -9.73
C PRO A 89 -7.33 0.16 -9.99
N ILE A 90 -6.57 -0.87 -9.60
CA ILE A 90 -5.13 -0.96 -9.91
C ILE A 90 -4.92 -1.03 -11.42
N ALA A 91 -5.68 -1.83 -12.15
CA ALA A 91 -5.60 -1.94 -13.61
C ALA A 91 -5.92 -0.62 -14.31
N LEU A 92 -6.85 0.17 -13.77
CA LEU A 92 -7.10 1.52 -14.28
C LEU A 92 -5.88 2.43 -14.12
N LEU A 93 -5.26 2.44 -12.94
CA LEU A 93 -4.04 3.23 -12.68
C LEU A 93 -2.83 2.73 -13.49
N TYR A 94 -2.72 1.41 -13.68
CA TYR A 94 -1.67 0.77 -14.46
C TYR A 94 -1.64 1.26 -15.91
N ARG A 95 -2.75 1.78 -16.46
CA ARG A 95 -2.77 2.38 -17.80
C ARG A 95 -1.88 3.62 -17.92
N LEU A 96 -1.60 4.31 -16.81
CA LEU A 96 -0.71 5.47 -16.81
C LEU A 96 0.76 5.06 -16.95
N PHE A 97 1.13 3.94 -16.32
CA PHE A 97 2.50 3.42 -16.27
C PHE A 97 2.45 1.88 -16.36
N PRO A 98 2.32 1.30 -17.56
CA PRO A 98 2.07 -0.13 -17.73
C PRO A 98 3.36 -0.95 -17.58
N ALA A 99 3.90 -0.97 -16.37
CA ALA A 99 5.17 -1.58 -16.02
C ALA A 99 5.11 -2.30 -14.66
N PRO A 100 5.76 -3.47 -14.49
CA PRO A 100 5.89 -4.16 -13.20
C PRO A 100 6.40 -3.25 -12.06
N GLU A 101 7.32 -2.35 -12.39
CA GLU A 101 7.93 -1.37 -11.50
C GLU A 101 6.86 -0.47 -10.84
N PHE A 102 5.83 -0.07 -11.59
CA PHE A 102 4.72 0.72 -11.04
C PHE A 102 4.01 -0.02 -9.91
N LEU A 103 3.80 -1.34 -10.05
CA LEU A 103 3.13 -2.14 -9.04
C LEU A 103 3.98 -2.26 -7.76
N LEU A 104 5.30 -2.42 -7.90
CA LEU A 104 6.21 -2.49 -6.76
C LEU A 104 6.23 -1.16 -5.98
N VAL A 105 6.33 -0.04 -6.70
CA VAL A 105 6.26 1.31 -6.10
C VAL A 105 4.89 1.55 -5.45
N LEU A 106 3.81 1.11 -6.09
CA LEU A 106 2.45 1.23 -5.55
C LEU A 106 2.30 0.47 -4.23
N GLN A 107 2.77 -0.78 -4.14
CA GLN A 107 2.73 -1.54 -2.89
C GLN A 107 3.55 -0.86 -1.80
N ALA A 108 4.80 -0.50 -2.07
CA ALA A 108 5.64 0.17 -1.08
C ALA A 108 5.02 1.46 -0.57
N THR A 109 4.38 2.24 -1.45
CA THR A 109 3.69 3.48 -1.10
C THR A 109 2.46 3.22 -0.25
N VAL A 110 1.57 2.31 -0.66
CA VAL A 110 0.33 2.02 0.08
C VAL A 110 0.63 1.38 1.44
N VAL A 111 1.62 0.50 1.52
CA VAL A 111 2.10 -0.04 2.80
C VAL A 111 2.63 1.08 3.69
N ALA A 112 3.48 1.97 3.18
CA ALA A 112 3.97 3.11 3.97
C ALA A 112 2.82 3.97 4.51
N LEU A 113 1.82 4.23 3.67
CA LEU A 113 0.63 4.99 4.03
C LEU A 113 -0.20 4.34 5.16
N GLY A 114 -0.03 3.06 5.45
CA GLY A 114 -0.64 2.38 6.60
C GLY A 114 -0.26 2.99 7.96
N ALA A 115 0.86 3.69 8.04
CA ALA A 115 1.27 4.44 9.24
C ALA A 115 0.33 5.62 9.54
N VAL A 116 -0.29 6.22 8.51
CA VAL A 116 -1.16 7.40 8.63
C VAL A 116 -2.47 7.11 9.37
N PRO A 117 -3.29 6.11 8.99
CA PRO A 117 -4.50 5.79 9.73
C PRO A 117 -4.19 5.28 11.14
N LEU A 118 -3.06 4.61 11.36
CA LEU A 118 -2.65 4.19 12.70
C LEU A 118 -2.32 5.39 13.60
N PHE A 119 -1.59 6.38 13.08
CA PHE A 119 -1.36 7.65 13.76
C PHE A 119 -2.68 8.37 14.08
N ALA A 120 -3.59 8.44 13.10
CA ALA A 120 -4.90 9.07 13.27
C ALA A 120 -5.75 8.34 14.33
N LEU A 121 -5.76 7.01 14.32
CA LEU A 121 -6.50 6.19 15.27
C LEU A 121 -5.98 6.37 16.70
N ALA A 122 -4.65 6.40 16.89
CA ALA A 122 -4.06 6.67 18.19
C ALA A 122 -4.43 8.07 18.72
N ARG A 123 -4.43 9.09 17.85
CA ARG A 123 -4.91 10.44 18.22
C ARG A 123 -6.40 10.46 18.57
N ARG A 124 -7.24 9.72 17.84
CA ARG A 124 -8.68 9.58 18.13
C ARG A 124 -8.97 8.90 19.48
N ARG A 125 -7.97 8.21 20.06
CA ARG A 125 -8.06 7.58 21.38
C ARG A 125 -7.39 8.41 22.49
N ASP A 126 -7.15 9.70 22.23
CA ASP A 126 -6.57 10.66 23.18
C ASP A 126 -5.17 10.26 23.72
N LEU A 127 -4.42 9.46 22.95
CA LEU A 127 -3.08 8.99 23.34
C LEU A 127 -1.98 10.06 23.17
N GLY A 128 -2.28 11.17 22.49
CA GLY A 128 -1.35 12.24 22.17
C GLY A 128 -0.48 11.97 20.92
N ASP A 129 0.00 13.06 20.31
CA ASP A 129 0.69 13.02 19.00
C ASP A 129 2.01 12.22 19.02
N TRP A 130 2.76 12.26 20.12
CA TRP A 130 4.02 11.52 20.24
C TRP A 130 3.81 10.02 20.34
N LEU A 131 2.86 9.57 21.14
CA LEU A 131 2.54 8.14 21.25
C LEU A 131 1.90 7.63 19.96
N ALA A 132 1.08 8.46 19.29
CA ALA A 132 0.58 8.15 17.95
C ALA A 132 1.73 7.95 16.93
N LEU A 133 2.77 8.79 16.98
CA LEU A 133 3.97 8.63 16.14
C LEU A 133 4.69 7.32 16.45
N VAL A 134 4.83 6.95 17.73
CA VAL A 134 5.45 5.68 18.13
C VAL A 134 4.72 4.49 17.50
N PHE A 135 3.39 4.46 17.53
CA PHE A 135 2.63 3.39 16.87
C PHE A 135 2.84 3.36 15.36
N ALA A 136 2.82 4.53 14.72
CA ALA A 136 3.02 4.65 13.28
C ALA A 136 4.43 4.16 12.85
N VAL A 137 5.47 4.55 13.59
CA VAL A 137 6.85 4.10 13.34
C VAL A 137 7.01 2.62 13.66
N ALA A 138 6.39 2.11 14.74
CA ALA A 138 6.41 0.69 15.07
C ALA A 138 5.79 -0.18 13.97
N TYR A 139 4.73 0.30 13.30
CA TYR A 139 4.16 -0.36 12.13
C TYR A 139 5.16 -0.41 10.96
N LEU A 140 5.83 0.70 10.63
CA LEU A 140 6.83 0.75 9.55
C LEU A 140 8.09 -0.08 9.87
N LEU A 141 8.46 -0.19 11.14
CA LEU A 141 9.58 -1.00 11.60
C LEU A 141 9.22 -2.47 11.85
N ASN A 142 7.95 -2.85 11.68
CA ASN A 142 7.51 -4.22 11.92
C ASN A 142 8.12 -5.18 10.87
N PRO A 143 8.92 -6.19 11.28
CA PRO A 143 9.55 -7.13 10.35
C PRO A 143 8.57 -7.89 9.47
N THR A 144 7.34 -8.16 9.93
CA THR A 144 6.35 -8.89 9.12
C THR A 144 5.80 -8.02 8.00
N ILE A 145 5.59 -6.73 8.25
CA ILE A 145 5.18 -5.75 7.23
C ILE A 145 6.31 -5.56 6.22
N GLN A 146 7.55 -5.43 6.70
CA GLN A 146 8.73 -5.31 5.86
C GLN A 146 8.96 -6.55 4.98
N ALA A 147 8.81 -7.75 5.55
CA ALA A 147 8.95 -9.01 4.81
C ALA A 147 7.88 -9.14 3.71
N ALA A 148 6.62 -8.79 4.01
CA ALA A 148 5.55 -8.81 3.01
C ALA A 148 5.79 -7.80 1.87
N ASN A 149 6.35 -6.63 2.18
CA ASN A 149 6.62 -5.58 1.21
C ASN A 149 7.92 -5.80 0.41
N TRP A 150 8.87 -6.57 0.94
CA TRP A 150 10.13 -6.92 0.28
C TRP A 150 9.93 -7.82 -0.95
N LEU A 151 8.86 -8.62 -0.96
CA LEU A 151 8.52 -9.55 -2.03
C LEU A 151 7.90 -8.85 -3.25
N GLU A 152 7.53 -9.65 -4.26
CA GLU A 152 6.78 -9.21 -5.43
C GLU A 152 5.45 -8.54 -5.04
N PHE A 153 4.80 -7.92 -6.01
CA PHE A 153 3.48 -7.31 -5.78
C PHE A 153 2.46 -8.38 -5.35
N HIS A 154 1.82 -8.19 -4.20
CA HIS A 154 0.75 -9.03 -3.68
C HIS A 154 -0.37 -8.11 -3.16
N PRO A 155 -1.57 -8.13 -3.75
CA PRO A 155 -2.66 -7.24 -3.36
C PRO A 155 -3.07 -7.36 -1.89
N VAL A 156 -2.94 -8.55 -1.30
CA VAL A 156 -3.20 -8.79 0.12
C VAL A 156 -2.30 -7.94 1.04
N THR A 157 -1.09 -7.58 0.60
CA THR A 157 -0.16 -6.71 1.35
C THR A 157 -0.74 -5.31 1.56
N LEU A 158 -1.71 -4.88 0.75
CA LEU A 158 -2.40 -3.60 0.91
C LEU A 158 -3.49 -3.64 2.01
N ALA A 159 -3.93 -4.84 2.39
CA ALA A 159 -5.08 -5.01 3.30
C ALA A 159 -4.88 -4.34 4.66
N PRO A 160 -3.71 -4.42 5.35
CA PRO A 160 -3.53 -3.74 6.63
C PRO A 160 -3.78 -2.23 6.55
N THR A 161 -3.26 -1.56 5.52
CA THR A 161 -3.48 -0.12 5.31
C THR A 161 -4.96 0.20 5.19
N PHE A 162 -5.67 -0.49 4.29
CA PHE A 162 -7.08 -0.19 4.05
C PHE A 162 -7.98 -0.57 5.23
N LEU A 163 -7.68 -1.67 5.93
CA LEU A 163 -8.42 -2.05 7.14
C LEU A 163 -8.24 -1.03 8.25
N MET A 164 -7.02 -0.55 8.49
CA MET A 164 -6.78 0.50 9.49
C MET A 164 -7.43 1.83 9.08
N ALA A 165 -7.42 2.17 7.79
CA ALA A 165 -8.03 3.40 7.27
C ALA A 165 -9.56 3.41 7.33
N ALA A 166 -10.20 2.27 7.57
CA ALA A 166 -11.66 2.18 7.70
C ALA A 166 -12.20 2.61 9.08
N PHE A 167 -11.33 2.80 10.09
CA PHE A 167 -11.70 3.17 11.47
C PHE A 167 -11.28 4.60 11.87
#